data_AF-A0A377LZU0-F1
#
_entry.id   AF-A0A377LZU0-F1
#
_cell.length_a   1.000
_cell.length_b   1.000
_cell.length_c   1.000
_cell.angle_alpha   90.00
_cell.angle_beta   90.00
_cell.angle_gamma   90.00
#
_symmetry.space_group_name_H-M   'P 1'
#
loop_
_entity.id
_entity.type
_entity.pdbx_description
1 polymer ?
#
loop_
_entity_poly.entity_id
_entity_poly.type
_entity_poly.pdbx_seq_one_letter_code
_entity_poly.pdbx_strand_id
1 'polypeptide(L)'
;MLLDSFPYNGGTTTSHGIWMGVPTLTLAGATYPARQGLEIMHIYGLDEFVAESQQDYFDKAVRWQTQLETLNALRQSMRSTIPTQGQSNVAIPFQQALRQAWRKWCADEAPHSFRVTGTED
;
A
#
# COMPACT_ATOMS: atom_id res chain seq x y z
N MET A 1 0.20 -12.50 11.25
CA MET A 1 0.38 -11.06 10.96
C MET A 1 1.85 -10.72 11.08
N LEU A 2 2.36 -9.79 10.26
CA LEU A 2 3.69 -9.20 10.39
C LEU A 2 3.63 -7.89 11.19
N LEU A 3 4.72 -7.55 11.85
CA LEU A 3 4.92 -6.27 12.52
C LEU A 3 5.90 -5.43 11.70
N ASP A 4 5.45 -4.30 11.18
CA ASP A 4 6.28 -3.38 10.42
C ASP A 4 7.21 -2.57 11.32
N SER A 5 8.36 -2.15 10.79
CA SER A 5 9.27 -1.25 11.49
C SER A 5 8.84 0.22 11.33
N PHE A 6 9.22 1.06 12.28
CA PHE A 6 9.09 2.52 12.20
C PHE A 6 10.32 3.17 12.84
N PRO A 7 10.76 4.37 12.38
CA PRO A 7 10.08 5.30 11.48
C PRO A 7 10.25 5.01 9.98
N TYR A 8 10.93 3.92 9.61
CA TYR A 8 11.08 3.48 8.23
C TYR A 8 10.36 2.14 8.04
N ASN A 9 9.30 2.13 7.25
CA ASN A 9 8.49 0.93 7.01
C ASN A 9 9.12 0.01 5.96
N GLY A 10 8.69 -1.24 5.95
CA GLY A 10 8.88 -2.14 4.83
C GLY A 10 8.08 -1.67 3.61
N GLY A 11 8.75 -1.63 2.46
CA GLY A 11 8.09 -1.59 1.15
C GLY A 11 7.99 -3.01 0.58
N THR A 12 9.09 -3.50 0.01
CA THR A 12 9.16 -4.84 -0.60
C THR A 12 8.82 -5.97 0.37
N THR A 13 9.32 -5.94 1.61
CA THR A 13 9.03 -6.97 2.61
C THR A 13 7.54 -7.02 2.95
N THR A 14 6.88 -5.86 3.05
CA THR A 14 5.45 -5.74 3.29
C THR A 14 4.65 -6.29 2.10
N SER A 15 5.05 -5.94 0.87
CA SER A 15 4.44 -6.49 -0.36
C SER A 15 4.61 -8.01 -0.46
N HIS A 16 5.76 -8.56 -0.05
CA HIS A 16 5.95 -10.01 0.05
C HIS A 16 5.03 -10.65 1.10
N GLY A 17 4.85 -9.99 2.25
CA GLY A 17 3.88 -10.39 3.25
C GLY A 17 2.48 -10.56 2.64
N ILE A 18 2.02 -9.52 1.94
CA ILE A 18 0.74 -9.57 1.21
C ILE A 18 0.72 -10.71 0.19
N TRP A 19 1.77 -10.88 -0.62
CA TRP A 19 1.83 -11.95 -1.63
C TRP A 19 1.65 -13.36 -1.03
N MET A 20 2.08 -13.53 0.21
CA MET A 20 1.96 -14.78 0.99
C MET A 20 0.67 -14.85 1.82
N GLY A 21 -0.25 -13.90 1.66
CA GLY A 21 -1.50 -13.79 2.42
C GLY A 21 -1.30 -13.36 3.87
N VAL A 22 -0.21 -12.68 4.19
CA VAL A 22 0.10 -12.25 5.56
C VAL A 22 -0.07 -10.73 5.66
N PRO A 23 -1.11 -10.23 6.37
CA PRO A 23 -1.27 -8.79 6.58
C PRO A 23 -0.18 -8.27 7.51
N THR A 24 0.14 -6.98 7.36
CA THR A 24 1.22 -6.30 8.09
C THR A 24 0.65 -5.15 8.89
N LEU A 25 0.78 -5.20 10.22
CA LEU A 25 0.48 -4.06 11.07
C LEU A 25 1.58 -3.01 10.93
N THR A 26 1.21 -1.80 10.50
CA THR A 26 2.14 -0.71 10.19
C THR A 26 1.75 0.57 10.90
N LEU A 27 2.71 1.47 11.13
CA LEU A 27 2.48 2.80 11.73
C LEU A 27 2.57 3.88 10.64
N ALA A 28 1.49 4.62 10.44
CA ALA A 28 1.40 5.72 9.50
C ALA A 28 2.16 6.96 10.00
N GLY A 29 3.43 7.08 9.63
CA GLY A 29 4.26 8.22 9.98
C GLY A 29 4.05 9.45 9.09
N ALA A 30 4.87 10.48 9.36
CA ALA A 30 4.81 11.78 8.68
C ALA A 30 5.64 11.86 7.38
N THR A 31 6.53 10.90 7.13
CA THR A 31 7.43 10.92 5.95
C THR A 31 7.03 9.85 4.94
N TYR A 32 7.43 10.01 3.68
CA TYR A 32 7.14 9.03 2.64
C TYR A 32 7.60 7.60 3.00
N PRO A 33 8.84 7.37 3.49
CA PRO A 33 9.27 6.03 3.89
C PRO A 33 8.46 5.43 5.06
N ALA A 34 7.81 6.27 5.86
CA ALA A 34 6.95 5.89 6.98
C ALA A 34 5.48 5.68 6.58
N ARG A 35 5.17 5.67 5.28
CA ARG A 35 3.79 5.51 4.77
C ARG A 35 3.63 4.42 3.73
N GLN A 36 4.71 3.71 3.38
CA GLN A 36 4.66 2.59 2.44
C GLN A 36 3.73 1.47 2.94
N GLY A 37 3.82 1.13 4.22
CA GLY A 37 2.95 0.11 4.80
C GLY A 37 1.47 0.53 4.75
N LEU A 38 1.16 1.80 5.04
CA LEU A 38 -0.19 2.36 4.94
C LEU A 38 -0.73 2.22 3.52
N GLU A 39 0.04 2.62 2.51
CA GLU A 39 -0.38 2.55 1.11
C GLU A 39 -0.68 1.10 0.71
N ILE A 40 0.21 0.16 1.06
CA ILE A 40 0.04 -1.25 0.73
C ILE A 40 -1.20 -1.80 1.42
N MET A 41 -1.41 -1.57 2.72
CA MET A 41 -2.61 -2.06 3.41
C MET A 41 -3.90 -1.48 2.78
N HIS A 42 -3.88 -0.19 2.45
CA HIS A 42 -5.03 0.48 1.83
C HIS A 42 -5.40 -0.11 0.47
N ILE A 43 -4.41 -0.39 -0.39
CA ILE A 43 -4.63 -1.03 -1.71
C ILE A 43 -5.38 -2.36 -1.60
N TYR A 44 -5.16 -3.11 -0.52
CA TYR A 44 -5.80 -4.41 -0.29
C TYR A 44 -7.02 -4.34 0.65
N GLY A 45 -7.49 -3.14 1.02
CA GLY A 45 -8.65 -2.94 1.90
C GLY A 45 -8.41 -3.36 3.35
N LEU A 46 -7.17 -3.29 3.82
CA LEU A 46 -6.71 -3.76 5.13
C LEU A 46 -6.45 -2.59 6.10
N ASP A 47 -7.26 -1.55 6.06
CA ASP A 47 -7.08 -0.33 6.87
C ASP A 47 -7.03 -0.62 8.40
N GLU A 48 -7.62 -1.73 8.85
CA GLU A 48 -7.55 -2.17 10.26
C GLU A 48 -6.13 -2.55 10.74
N PHE A 49 -5.20 -2.76 9.80
CA PHE A 49 -3.77 -3.02 10.05
C PHE A 49 -2.93 -1.74 9.98
N VAL A 50 -3.54 -0.56 9.84
CA VAL A 50 -2.83 0.72 9.84
C VAL A 50 -3.03 1.41 11.18
N ALA A 51 -1.94 1.63 11.92
CA ALA A 51 -1.95 2.37 13.16
C ALA A 51 -1.65 3.87 12.95
N GLU A 52 -2.27 4.72 13.76
CA GLU A 52 -2.10 6.19 13.68
C GLU A 52 -1.17 6.75 14.77
N SER A 53 -0.83 5.95 15.77
CA SER A 53 0.13 6.28 16.82
C SER A 53 0.84 5.02 17.33
N GLN A 54 1.95 5.19 18.06
CA GLN A 54 2.63 4.04 18.67
C GLN A 54 1.74 3.30 19.69
N GLN A 55 0.89 4.02 20.42
CA GLN A 55 -0.06 3.42 21.35
C GLN A 55 -1.11 2.59 20.59
N ASP A 56 -1.69 3.14 19.52
CA ASP A 56 -2.63 2.41 18.67
C ASP A 56 -1.99 1.19 17.99
N TYR A 57 -0.72 1.30 17.59
CA TYR A 57 0.05 0.16 17.08
C TYR A 57 0.15 -0.95 18.13
N PHE A 58 0.52 -0.60 19.36
CA PHE A 58 0.61 -1.57 20.46
C PHE A 58 -0.75 -2.20 20.76
N ASP A 59 -1.80 -1.39 20.87
CA ASP A 59 -3.16 -1.85 21.18
C ASP A 59 -3.69 -2.78 20.08
N LYS A 60 -3.46 -2.44 18.80
CA LYS A 60 -3.78 -3.30 17.66
C LYS A 60 -2.98 -4.60 17.67
N ALA A 61 -1.69 -4.56 17.98
CA ALA A 61 -0.85 -5.75 18.06
C ALA A 61 -1.36 -6.73 19.12
N VAL A 62 -1.68 -6.22 20.32
CA VAL A 62 -2.27 -7.00 21.41
C VAL A 62 -3.65 -7.51 21.03
N ARG A 63 -4.49 -6.69 20.41
CA ARG A 63 -5.83 -7.08 19.95
C ARG A 63 -5.78 -8.23 18.93
N TRP A 64 -4.82 -8.22 18.01
CA TRP A 64 -4.67 -9.26 17.00
C TRP A 64 -4.11 -10.58 17.56
N GLN A 65 -3.42 -10.54 18.71
CA GLN A 65 -2.89 -11.73 19.37
C GLN A 65 -3.96 -12.78 19.66
N THR A 66 -5.19 -12.36 19.98
CA THR A 66 -6.30 -13.26 20.34
C THR A 66 -7.20 -13.63 19.16
N GLN A 67 -6.97 -13.08 17.97
CA GLN A 67 -7.82 -13.25 16.79
C GLN A 67 -7.20 -14.20 15.75
N LEU A 68 -6.66 -15.33 16.22
CA LEU A 68 -5.94 -16.27 15.36
C LEU A 68 -6.82 -16.86 14.25
N GLU A 69 -8.09 -17.16 14.55
CA GLU A 69 -9.03 -17.67 13.54
C GLU A 69 -9.33 -16.63 12.46
N THR A 70 -9.54 -15.37 12.84
CA THR A 70 -9.72 -14.27 11.89
C THR A 70 -8.49 -14.10 11.00
N LEU A 71 -7.28 -14.10 11.59
CA LEU A 71 -6.03 -14.02 10.83
C LEU A 71 -5.83 -15.21 9.89
N ASN A 72 -6.24 -16.41 10.29
CA ASN A 72 -6.17 -17.60 9.46
C ASN A 72 -7.15 -17.52 8.27
N ALA A 73 -8.39 -17.11 8.52
CA ALA A 73 -9.39 -16.90 7.48
C ALA A 73 -8.96 -15.82 6.48
N LEU A 74 -8.38 -14.73 6.98
CA LEU A 74 -7.81 -13.68 6.12
C LEU A 74 -6.67 -14.22 5.26
N ARG A 75 -5.74 -14.97 5.85
CA ARG A 75 -4.63 -15.60 5.11
C ARG A 75 -5.10 -16.53 4.00
N GLN A 76 -6.17 -17.29 4.24
CA GLN A 76 -6.72 -18.22 3.24
C GLN A 76 -7.45 -17.49 2.11
N SER A 77 -8.07 -16.35 2.38
CA SER A 77 -8.87 -15.60 1.40
C SER A 77 -8.04 -14.61 0.57
N MET A 78 -7.03 -13.96 1.17
CA MET A 78 -6.24 -12.89 0.53
C MET A 78 -5.61 -13.31 -0.80
N ARG A 79 -5.24 -14.58 -1.00
CA ARG A 79 -4.62 -14.98 -2.26
C ARG A 79 -5.54 -14.75 -3.47
N SER A 80 -6.85 -14.89 -3.28
CA SER A 80 -7.85 -14.64 -4.32
C SER A 80 -8.10 -13.15 -4.59
N THR A 81 -7.74 -12.27 -3.66
CA THR A 81 -7.91 -10.82 -3.81
C THR A 81 -6.70 -10.14 -4.45
N ILE A 82 -5.57 -10.84 -4.57
CA ILE A 82 -4.37 -10.32 -5.23
C ILE A 82 -4.58 -10.36 -6.74
N PRO A 83 -4.50 -9.20 -7.43
CA PRO A 83 -4.66 -9.14 -8.87
C PRO A 83 -3.71 -10.11 -9.56
N THR A 84 -4.25 -10.97 -10.43
CA THR A 84 -3.44 -11.77 -11.34
C THR A 84 -3.02 -10.93 -12.54
N GLN A 85 -2.02 -11.39 -13.31
CA GLN A 85 -1.60 -10.67 -14.51
C GLN A 85 -2.80 -10.39 -15.43
N GLY A 86 -3.06 -9.11 -15.70
CA GLY A 86 -4.18 -8.63 -16.52
C GLY A 86 -5.25 -7.82 -15.77
N GLN A 87 -5.33 -7.91 -14.44
CA GLN A 87 -6.36 -7.19 -13.65
C GLN A 87 -5.90 -5.82 -13.12
N SER A 88 -4.59 -5.59 -12.99
CA SER A 88 -4.04 -4.27 -12.71
C SER A 88 -2.89 -3.97 -13.68
N ASN A 89 -2.92 -2.79 -14.29
CA ASN A 89 -1.89 -2.36 -15.22
C ASN A 89 -1.34 -1.01 -14.78
N VAL A 90 -0.35 -1.06 -13.88
CA VAL A 90 0.38 0.13 -13.42
C VAL A 90 1.07 0.89 -14.55
N ALA A 91 1.31 0.25 -15.71
CA ALA A 91 1.95 0.89 -16.84
C ALA A 91 1.06 1.96 -17.50
N ILE A 92 -0.27 1.83 -17.45
CA ILE A 92 -1.20 2.81 -18.05
C ILE A 92 -1.08 4.19 -17.39
N PRO A 93 -1.34 4.35 -16.07
CA PRO A 93 -1.18 5.65 -15.41
C PRO A 93 0.26 6.14 -15.50
N PHE A 94 1.25 5.24 -15.44
CA PHE A 94 2.66 5.63 -15.58
C PHE A 94 2.96 6.22 -16.97
N GLN A 95 2.51 5.57 -18.06
CA GLN A 95 2.64 6.07 -19.42
C GLN A 95 1.94 7.42 -19.60
N GLN A 96 0.72 7.55 -19.06
CA GLN A 96 -0.02 8.82 -19.09
C GLN A 96 0.76 9.93 -18.38
N ALA A 97 1.32 9.64 -17.20
CA ALA A 97 2.10 10.62 -16.44
C ALA A 97 3.34 11.08 -17.21
N LEU A 98 4.08 10.13 -17.81
CA LEU A 98 5.24 10.44 -18.64
C LEU A 98 4.86 11.27 -19.87
N ARG A 99 3.76 10.90 -20.56
CA ARG A 99 3.30 11.63 -21.74
C ARG A 99 2.85 13.04 -21.40
N GLN A 100 2.16 13.22 -20.28
CA GLN A 100 1.72 14.53 -19.82
C GLN A 100 2.90 15.40 -19.40
N ALA A 101 3.86 14.86 -18.64
CA ALA A 101 5.10 15.56 -18.30
C ALA A 101 5.85 16.03 -19.56
N TRP A 102 5.97 15.16 -20.56
CA TRP A 102 6.58 15.49 -21.85
C TRP A 102 5.87 16.64 -22.57
N ARG A 103 4.53 16.58 -22.67
CA ARG A 103 3.74 17.63 -23.34
C ARG A 103 3.89 18.98 -22.65
N LYS A 104 3.89 19.01 -21.31
CA LYS A 104 4.10 20.23 -20.52
C LYS A 104 5.48 20.83 -20.78
N TRP A 105 6.51 19.99 -20.81
CA TRP A 105 7.85 20.42 -21.15
C TRP A 105 7.94 20.98 -22.58
N CYS A 106 7.31 20.33 -23.57
CA CYS A 106 7.26 20.85 -24.95
C CYS A 106 6.54 22.20 -25.08
N ALA A 107 5.69 22.56 -24.12
CA ALA A 107 4.96 23.82 -24.08
C ALA A 107 5.70 24.90 -23.24
N ASP A 108 6.95 24.65 -22.86
CA ASP A 108 7.77 25.51 -21.98
C ASP A 108 7.08 25.83 -20.63
N GLU A 109 6.22 24.94 -20.14
CA GLU A 109 5.61 25.07 -18.81
C GLU A 109 6.63 24.78 -17.71
N ALA A 110 6.65 25.60 -16.65
CA ALA A 110 7.47 25.35 -15.48
C ALA A 110 7.03 24.06 -14.75
N PRO A 111 7.96 23.28 -14.16
CA PRO A 111 7.61 22.07 -13.42
C PRO A 111 6.62 22.35 -12.29
N HIS A 112 5.49 21.64 -12.28
CA HIS A 112 4.49 21.71 -11.23
C HIS A 112 3.82 20.34 -11.03
N SER A 113 3.16 20.14 -9.88
CA SER A 113 2.43 18.91 -9.61
C SER A 113 1.22 18.73 -10.54
N PHE A 114 0.98 17.51 -11.00
CA PHE A 114 -0.19 17.13 -11.78
C PHE A 114 -0.64 15.71 -11.41
N ARG A 115 -1.85 15.33 -11.84
CA ARG A 115 -2.44 14.00 -11.59
C ARG A 115 -2.92 13.39 -12.91
N VAL A 116 -2.91 12.06 -12.97
CA VAL A 116 -3.47 11.25 -14.06
C VAL A 116 -4.52 10.30 -13.50
N THR A 117 -5.56 9.99 -14.28
CA THR A 117 -6.70 9.17 -13.84
C THR A 117 -6.48 7.67 -14.04
N GLY A 118 -5.54 7.25 -14.90
CA GLY A 118 -5.22 5.84 -15.11
C GLY A 118 -6.29 5.04 -15.87
N THR A 119 -7.31 5.70 -16.43
CA THR A 119 -8.35 5.09 -17.26
C THR A 119 -7.87 4.96 -18.71
N GLU A 120 -8.18 3.85 -19.38
CA GLU A 120 -8.03 3.74 -20.83
C GLU A 120 -9.12 4.60 -21.49
N ASP A 121 -8.72 5.52 -22.37
CA ASP A 121 -9.60 6.18 -23.35
C ASP A 121 -9.66 5.34 -24.63
#